data_AF-A0A7Y7CHH0-F1
#
_entry.id   AF-A0A7Y7CHH0-F1
#
_cell.length_a   1.000
_cell.length_b   1.000
_cell.length_c   1.000
_cell.angle_alpha   90.00
_cell.angle_beta   90.00
_cell.angle_gamma   90.00
#
_symmetry.space_group_name_H-M   'P 1'
#
loop_
_entity.id
_entity.type
_entity.pdbx_description
1 polymer ?
#
loop_
_entity_poly.entity_id
_entity_poly.type
_entity_poly.pdbx_seq_one_letter_code
_entity_poly.pdbx_strand_id
1 'polypeptide(L)'
;MKIETHYIKNHDFKTVEGSGIFGGLTNNGQININFFTDRAPIPKKIILDVDPSTGKIIQEIERDSKEGVIREVQFGVLLNIETAKNIVGWLNQKIEEHQQQSISVK
;
A
#
# COMPACT_ATOMS: atom_id res chain seq x y z
N MET A 1 6.50 24.47 29.62
CA MET A 1 5.35 23.65 30.08
C MET A 1 5.55 22.23 29.56
N LYS A 2 5.29 21.19 30.36
CA LYS A 2 5.37 19.79 29.93
C LYS A 2 3.95 19.21 29.98
N ILE A 3 3.56 18.47 28.95
CA ILE A 3 2.24 17.81 28.87
C ILE A 3 2.50 16.32 28.61
N GLU A 4 1.94 15.46 29.44
CA GLU A 4 1.94 14.01 29.23
C GLU A 4 0.76 13.63 28.33
N THR A 5 1.00 12.80 27.31
CA THR A 5 -0.02 12.38 26.34
C THR A 5 0.08 10.87 26.13
N HIS A 6 -1.00 10.15 26.38
CA HIS A 6 -1.10 8.71 26.16
C HIS A 6 -1.82 8.43 24.83
N TYR A 7 -1.25 7.54 24.02
CA TYR A 7 -1.83 7.12 22.75
C TYR A 7 -2.54 5.78 22.95
N ILE A 8 -3.85 5.75 22.66
CA ILE A 8 -4.68 4.54 22.73
C ILE A 8 -5.06 4.15 21.30
N LYS A 9 -4.86 2.88 20.93
CA LYS A 9 -5.28 2.37 19.62
C LYS A 9 -6.80 2.28 19.57
N ASN A 10 -7.39 2.80 18.51
CA ASN A 10 -8.80 2.54 18.18
C ASN A 10 -8.97 1.05 17.81
N HIS A 11 -10.18 0.51 17.97
CA HIS A 11 -10.58 -0.82 17.50
C HIS A 11 -10.22 -1.06 16.02
N ASP A 12 -10.40 -0.06 15.17
CA ASP A 12 -10.11 -0.16 13.73
C ASP A 12 -8.64 0.14 13.37
N PHE A 13 -7.77 0.36 14.36
CA PHE A 13 -6.37 0.63 14.10
C PHE A 13 -5.71 -0.60 13.47
N LYS A 14 -5.19 -0.40 12.26
CA LYS A 14 -4.40 -1.39 11.53
C LYS A 14 -3.17 -0.73 10.93
N THR A 15 -2.07 -1.46 10.93
CA THR A 15 -0.93 -1.16 10.05
C THR A 15 -1.14 -1.96 8.78
N VAL A 16 -1.10 -1.28 7.64
CA VAL A 16 -1.18 -1.91 6.32
C VAL A 16 0.02 -1.49 5.49
N GLU A 17 0.39 -2.35 4.56
CA GLU A 17 1.31 -1.98 3.50
C GLU A 17 0.63 -1.00 2.54
N GLY A 18 1.39 -0.03 2.02
CA GLY A 18 0.94 0.90 0.99
C GLY A 18 2.03 1.09 -0.03
N SER A 19 1.86 0.50 -1.21
CA SER A 19 2.81 0.65 -2.32
C SER A 19 2.62 1.99 -3.06
N GLY A 20 1.49 2.65 -2.86
CA GLY A 20 1.21 3.95 -3.45
C GLY A 20 0.00 4.66 -2.86
N ILE A 21 -0.24 5.86 -3.37
CA ILE A 21 -1.34 6.73 -2.99
C ILE A 21 -2.14 7.10 -4.24
N PHE A 22 -3.46 7.03 -4.14
CA PHE A 22 -4.40 7.59 -5.12
C PHE A 22 -5.34 8.56 -4.43
N GLY A 23 -5.57 9.72 -5.03
CA GLY A 23 -6.39 10.74 -4.41
C GLY A 23 -6.36 12.07 -5.16
N GLY A 24 -6.84 13.12 -4.51
CA GLY A 24 -6.94 14.44 -5.10
C GLY A 24 -7.68 15.44 -4.22
N LEU A 25 -7.91 16.62 -4.78
CA LEU A 25 -8.74 17.64 -4.16
C LEU A 25 -10.22 17.28 -4.30
N THR A 26 -10.95 17.43 -3.21
CA THR A 26 -12.41 17.36 -3.20
C THR A 26 -13.02 18.73 -3.50
N ASN A 27 -14.31 18.76 -3.83
CA ASN A 27 -15.01 20.01 -4.14
C ASN A 27 -15.03 21.02 -2.98
N ASN A 28 -14.79 20.57 -1.74
CA ASN A 28 -14.74 21.44 -0.56
C ASN A 28 -13.30 21.82 -0.15
N GLY A 29 -12.30 21.51 -0.99
CA GLY A 29 -10.90 21.87 -0.76
C GLY A 29 -10.14 20.94 0.20
N GLN A 30 -10.76 19.86 0.69
CA GLN A 30 -10.03 18.81 1.41
C GLN A 30 -9.23 17.94 0.43
N ILE A 31 -8.13 17.39 0.90
CA ILE A 31 -7.30 16.43 0.18
C ILE A 31 -7.71 15.03 0.61
N ASN A 32 -8.17 14.23 -0.36
CA ASN A 32 -8.40 12.81 -0.18
C ASN A 32 -7.12 12.04 -0.53
N ILE A 33 -6.68 11.16 0.37
CA ILE A 33 -5.53 10.28 0.20
C ILE A 33 -6.00 8.85 0.46
N ASN A 34 -5.85 7.96 -0.52
CA ASN A 34 -6.11 6.54 -0.33
C ASN A 34 -4.81 5.76 -0.56
N PHE A 35 -4.42 5.00 0.45
CA PHE A 35 -3.30 4.07 0.34
C PHE A 35 -3.78 2.79 -0.32
N PHE A 36 -2.99 2.30 -1.27
CA PHE A 36 -3.29 1.07 -1.98
C PHE A 36 -2.06 0.18 -2.08
N THR A 37 -2.31 -1.09 -2.37
CA THR A 37 -1.32 -2.06 -2.84
C THR A 37 -1.66 -2.47 -4.27
N ASP A 38 -0.63 -2.61 -5.10
CA ASP A 38 -0.77 -3.14 -6.46
C ASP A 38 -0.30 -4.61 -6.46
N ARG A 39 -1.09 -5.49 -7.10
CA ARG A 39 -0.73 -6.91 -7.26
C ARG A 39 -1.15 -7.47 -8.60
N ALA A 40 -0.52 -8.57 -9.00
CA ALA A 40 -1.01 -9.36 -10.12
C ALA A 40 -2.42 -9.93 -9.81
N PRO A 41 -3.29 -10.00 -10.82
CA PRO A 41 -4.55 -10.73 -10.71
C PRO A 41 -4.29 -12.17 -10.27
N ILE A 42 -5.12 -12.65 -9.34
CA ILE A 42 -5.16 -14.08 -9.02
C ILE A 42 -6.12 -14.72 -10.03
N PRO A 43 -5.68 -15.72 -10.81
CA PRO A 43 -6.54 -16.39 -11.77
C PRO A 43 -7.70 -17.08 -11.05
N LYS A 44 -8.88 -17.10 -11.68
CA LYS A 44 -10.03 -17.87 -11.19
C LYS A 44 -9.84 -19.37 -11.44
N LYS A 45 -9.20 -19.71 -12.56
CA LYS A 45 -8.92 -21.07 -12.98
C LYS A 45 -7.66 -21.12 -13.83
N ILE A 46 -6.85 -22.15 -13.62
CA ILE A 46 -5.76 -22.55 -14.52
C ILE A 46 -5.97 -24.02 -14.90
N ILE A 47 -5.66 -24.37 -16.15
CA ILE A 47 -5.62 -25.76 -16.62
C ILE A 47 -4.15 -26.09 -16.89
N LEU A 48 -3.68 -27.16 -16.26
CA LEU A 48 -2.30 -27.64 -16.38
C LEU A 48 -2.27 -28.96 -17.13
N ASP A 49 -1.29 -29.10 -18.01
CA ASP A 49 -0.90 -30.39 -18.56
C ASP A 49 -0.01 -31.12 -17.54
N VAL A 50 -0.31 -32.37 -17.27
CA VAL A 50 0.38 -33.17 -16.25
C VAL A 50 0.74 -34.52 -16.83
N ASP A 51 1.99 -34.93 -16.65
CA ASP A 51 2.44 -36.26 -17.01
C ASP A 51 1.69 -37.30 -16.16
N PRO A 52 0.89 -38.20 -16.76
CA PRO A 52 0.07 -39.14 -16.00
C PRO A 52 0.89 -40.20 -15.27
N SER A 53 2.14 -40.45 -15.69
CA SER A 53 3.03 -41.44 -15.08
C SER A 53 3.87 -40.88 -13.94
N THR A 54 4.26 -39.61 -14.01
CA THR A 54 5.12 -38.96 -13.00
C THR A 54 4.42 -37.94 -12.12
N GLY A 55 3.22 -37.48 -12.51
CA GLY A 55 2.48 -36.41 -11.84
C GLY A 55 3.12 -35.02 -12.00
N LYS A 56 4.16 -34.90 -12.82
CA LYS A 56 4.85 -33.62 -13.02
C LYS A 56 4.04 -32.71 -13.95
N ILE A 57 3.96 -31.44 -13.59
CA ILE A 57 3.40 -30.39 -14.46
C ILE A 57 4.34 -30.23 -15.65
N ILE A 58 3.79 -30.35 -16.86
CA ILE A 58 4.50 -30.13 -18.11
C ILE A 58 4.43 -28.65 -18.47
N GLN A 59 3.20 -28.10 -18.53
CA GLN A 59 2.94 -26.71 -18.89
C GLN A 59 1.53 -26.26 -18.45
N GLU A 60 1.26 -24.96 -18.52
CA GLU A 60 -0.08 -24.39 -18.41
C GLU A 60 -0.74 -24.31 -19.79
N ILE A 61 -1.96 -24.83 -19.92
CA ILE A 61 -2.72 -24.89 -21.17
C ILE A 61 -3.67 -23.70 -21.29
N GLU A 62 -4.32 -23.32 -20.19
CA GLU A 62 -5.36 -22.29 -20.18
C GLU A 62 -5.35 -21.52 -18.86
N ARG A 63 -5.67 -20.22 -18.93
CA ARG A 63 -5.82 -19.33 -17.79
C ARG A 63 -7.06 -18.47 -17.94
N ASP A 64 -7.96 -18.57 -16.97
CA ASP A 64 -9.03 -17.60 -16.74
C ASP A 64 -8.58 -16.62 -15.64
N SER A 65 -8.18 -15.43 -16.06
CA SER A 65 -7.72 -14.36 -15.17
C SER A 65 -8.20 -13.01 -15.67
N LYS A 66 -8.28 -12.03 -14.76
CA LYS A 66 -8.38 -10.63 -15.18
C LYS A 66 -7.08 -10.21 -15.86
N GLU A 67 -7.19 -9.30 -16.83
CA GLU A 67 -6.05 -8.60 -17.42
C GLU A 67 -5.68 -7.36 -16.60
N GLY A 68 -4.42 -6.93 -16.70
CA GLY A 68 -3.90 -5.72 -16.04
C GLY A 68 -3.43 -5.95 -14.60
N VAL A 69 -3.38 -4.86 -13.83
CA VAL A 69 -2.95 -4.84 -12.41
C VAL A 69 -4.16 -4.67 -11.52
N ILE A 70 -4.22 -5.41 -10.42
CA ILE A 70 -5.25 -5.21 -9.38
C ILE A 70 -4.71 -4.22 -8.36
N ARG A 71 -5.44 -3.11 -8.18
CA ARG A 71 -5.21 -2.13 -7.12
C ARG A 71 -6.19 -2.35 -5.99
N GLU A 72 -5.68 -2.68 -4.81
CA GLU A 72 -6.48 -2.89 -3.60
C GLU A 72 -6.33 -1.68 -2.67
N VAL A 73 -7.40 -0.89 -2.57
CA VAL A 73 -7.43 0.27 -1.66
C VAL A 73 -7.62 -0.22 -0.22
N GLN A 74 -6.66 0.10 0.64
CA GLN A 74 -6.57 -0.43 2.01
C GLN A 74 -7.25 0.47 3.04
N PHE A 75 -6.99 1.77 2.97
CA PHE A 75 -7.60 2.80 3.80
C PHE A 75 -7.42 4.18 3.15
N GLY A 76 -8.29 5.12 3.51
CA GLY A 76 -8.21 6.49 3.05
C GLY A 76 -8.45 7.49 4.17
N VAL A 77 -7.92 8.69 3.99
CA VAL A 77 -8.03 9.81 4.92
C VAL A 77 -8.41 11.06 4.14
N LEU A 78 -9.29 11.87 4.74
CA LEU A 78 -9.56 13.24 4.28
C LEU A 78 -8.81 14.21 5.18
N LEU A 79 -8.08 15.11 4.56
CA LEU A 79 -7.23 16.07 5.24
C LEU A 79 -7.59 17.48 4.81
N ASN A 80 -7.53 18.43 5.74
CA ASN A 80 -7.44 19.82 5.35
C ASN A 80 -6.00 20.14 4.87
N ILE A 81 -5.84 21.32 4.27
CA ILE A 81 -4.56 21.74 3.67
C ILE A 81 -3.43 21.89 4.71
N GLU A 82 -3.74 22.29 5.94
CA GLU A 82 -2.76 22.49 7.00
C GLU A 82 -2.21 21.13 7.48
N THR A 83 -3.09 20.17 7.76
CA THR A 83 -2.70 18.81 8.14
C THR A 83 -1.88 18.14 7.03
N ALA A 84 -2.26 18.33 5.77
CA ALA A 84 -1.49 17.79 4.64
C ALA A 84 -0.07 18.39 4.57
N LYS A 85 0.09 19.71 4.76
CA LYS A 85 1.41 20.35 4.83
C LYS A 85 2.26 19.82 5.98
N ASN A 86 1.66 19.63 7.15
CA ASN A 86 2.35 19.06 8.31
C ASN A 86 2.83 17.62 8.04
N ILE A 87 2.01 16.81 7.37
CA ILE A 87 2.39 15.44 6.96
C ILE A 87 3.58 15.48 5.99
N VAL A 88 3.56 16.35 4.97
CA VAL A 88 4.68 16.48 4.02
C VAL A 88 5.97 16.86 4.73
N GLY A 89 5.93 17.86 5.62
CA GLY A 89 7.09 18.26 6.41
C GLY A 89 7.65 17.14 7.27
N TRP A 90 6.77 16.41 7.96
CA TRP A 90 7.16 15.26 8.77
C TRP A 90 7.76 14.12 7.94
N LEU A 91 7.16 13.79 6.79
CA LEU A 91 7.68 12.74 5.90
C LEU A 91 9.08 13.08 5.37
N ASN A 92 9.29 14.32 4.92
CA ASN A 92 10.61 14.78 4.46
C ASN A 92 11.67 14.62 5.56
N GLN A 93 11.36 15.04 6.78
CA GLN A 93 12.26 14.86 7.93
C GLN A 93 12.60 13.38 8.16
N LYS A 94 11.62 12.47 8.10
CA LYS A 94 11.87 11.03 8.29
C LYS A 94 12.71 10.41 7.18
N ILE A 95 12.55 10.88 5.95
CA ILE A 95 13.37 10.45 4.82
C ILE A 95 14.82 10.90 5.02
N GLU A 96 15.05 12.16 5.43
CA GLU A 96 16.39 12.68 5.72
C GLU A 96 17.07 11.91 6.85
N GLU A 97 16.36 11.65 7.96
CA GLU A 97 16.85 10.84 9.09
C GLU A 97 17.32 9.44 8.62
N HIS A 98 16.51 8.77 7.78
CA HIS A 98 16.85 7.44 7.26
C HIS A 98 18.08 7.47 6.33
N GLN A 99 18.19 8.50 5.49
CA GLN A 99 19.33 8.65 4.58
C GLN A 99 20.64 8.90 5.35
N GLN A 100 20.61 9.70 6.41
CA GLN A 100 21.79 9.95 7.26
C GLN A 100 22.27 8.67 7.96
N GLN A 101 21.36 7.85 8.47
CA GLN A 101 21.70 6.54 9.06
C GLN A 101 22.38 5.62 8.05
N SER A 102 21.94 5.66 6.79
CA SER A 102 22.51 4.84 5.72
C SER A 102 23.93 5.27 5.31
N ILE A 103 24.31 6.53 5.60
CA ILE A 103 25.65 7.08 5.32
C ILE A 103 26.62 6.75 6.46
N SER A 104 26.17 6.74 7.72
CA SER A 104 27.03 6.43 8.88
C SER A 104 27.39 4.95 9.05
N VAL A 105 26.86 4.06 8.23
CA VAL A 105 27.14 2.60 8.25
C VAL A 105 28.07 2.16 7.10
N LYS A 106 28.60 3.11 6.33
CA LYS A 106 29.67 2.89 5.35
C LYS A 106 30.99 3.48 5.85
#